data_AF-A0A848SKT9-F1
#
_entry.id   AF-A0A848SKT9-F1
#
_cell.length_a   1.000
_cell.length_b   1.000
_cell.length_c   1.000
_cell.angle_alpha   90.00
_cell.angle_beta   90.00
_cell.angle_gamma   90.00
#
_symmetry.space_group_name_H-M   'P 1'
#
loop_
_entity.id
_entity.type
_entity.pdbx_description
1 polymer ?
#
loop_
_entity_poly.entity_id
_entity_poly.type
_entity_poly.pdbx_seq_one_letter_code
_entity_poly.pdbx_strand_id
1 'polypeptide(L)'
;VFDLTITGIELYGGVQRPELEGRIRQVAFLRASLIQVTDLVAGDCVGYNALFTADRAMRVGTVSLGYADGFLRSWGSKGNALVHEDRALPVLGKVSMDMIVVDLSEAPELQVGDWLEVPYALPRAAAASGLSQYELLTILGQRLRH
;
A
#
# COMPACT_ATOMS: atom_id res chain seq x y z
N VAL A 1 -41.91 -12.96 -2.48
CA VAL A 1 -40.71 -13.51 -3.13
C VAL A 1 -39.93 -12.33 -3.65
N PHE A 2 -38.77 -12.00 -3.08
CA PHE A 2 -37.86 -11.02 -3.67
C PHE A 2 -36.70 -11.82 -4.27
N ASP A 3 -36.77 -12.05 -5.59
CA ASP A 3 -35.87 -12.93 -6.36
C ASP A 3 -34.73 -12.15 -7.04
N LEU A 4 -34.34 -11.02 -6.46
CA LEU A 4 -33.27 -10.19 -6.99
C LEU A 4 -32.36 -9.71 -5.85
N THR A 5 -31.26 -10.42 -5.64
CA THR A 5 -30.15 -9.92 -4.82
C THR A 5 -29.28 -9.00 -5.68
N ILE A 6 -29.20 -7.72 -5.31
CA ILE A 6 -28.21 -6.80 -5.87
C ILE A 6 -26.88 -7.10 -5.19
N THR A 7 -26.11 -8.01 -5.78
CA THR A 7 -24.75 -8.34 -5.33
C THR A 7 -23.81 -7.24 -5.82
N GLY A 8 -23.32 -6.42 -4.90
CA GLY A 8 -22.57 -5.20 -5.24
C GLY A 8 -21.08 -5.42 -5.05
N ILE A 9 -20.60 -5.09 -3.85
CA ILE A 9 -19.17 -5.16 -3.53
C ILE A 9 -18.61 -6.59 -3.54
N GLU A 10 -19.45 -7.61 -3.35
CA GLU A 10 -18.97 -8.99 -3.35
C GLU A 10 -18.44 -9.41 -4.73
N LEU A 11 -18.95 -8.82 -5.82
CA LEU A 11 -18.40 -9.00 -7.17
C LEU A 11 -16.99 -8.41 -7.32
N TYR A 12 -16.68 -7.40 -6.50
CA TYR A 12 -15.40 -6.69 -6.49
C TYR A 12 -14.49 -7.15 -5.33
N GLY A 13 -14.77 -8.31 -4.76
CA GLY A 13 -13.93 -8.93 -3.72
C GLY A 13 -14.15 -8.38 -2.31
N GLY A 14 -15.18 -7.55 -2.09
CA GLY A 14 -15.51 -7.02 -0.77
C GLY A 14 -16.38 -7.98 0.04
N VAL A 15 -16.19 -7.97 1.36
CA VAL A 15 -16.90 -8.81 2.33
C VAL A 15 -17.82 -7.92 3.15
N GLN A 16 -19.12 -7.92 2.88
CA GLN A 16 -20.09 -7.12 3.65
C GLN A 16 -20.47 -7.74 4.99
N ARG A 17 -20.38 -9.07 5.10
CA ARG A 17 -20.74 -9.81 6.31
C ARG A 17 -19.70 -10.88 6.61
N PRO A 18 -19.39 -11.14 7.90
CA PRO A 18 -18.38 -12.13 8.29
C PRO A 18 -18.65 -13.54 7.74
N GLU A 19 -19.92 -13.92 7.54
CA GLU A 19 -20.30 -15.24 7.02
C GLU A 19 -19.87 -15.47 5.56
N LEU A 20 -19.49 -14.41 4.85
CA LEU A 20 -18.96 -14.45 3.49
C LEU A 20 -17.43 -14.48 3.44
N GLU A 21 -16.77 -14.39 4.58
CA GLU A 21 -15.32 -14.51 4.69
C GLU A 21 -14.85 -15.89 4.17
N GLY A 22 -13.78 -15.90 3.38
CA GLY A 22 -13.29 -17.10 2.69
C GLY A 22 -14.14 -17.59 1.50
N ARG A 23 -15.35 -17.04 1.30
CA ARG A 23 -16.20 -17.34 0.12
C ARG A 23 -16.02 -16.32 -0.99
N ILE A 24 -15.72 -15.08 -0.63
CA ILE A 24 -15.40 -14.01 -1.58
C ILE A 24 -13.89 -13.97 -1.80
N ARG A 25 -13.47 -14.01 -3.06
CA ARG A 25 -12.07 -13.92 -3.46
C ARG A 25 -11.70 -12.48 -3.76
N GLN A 26 -10.49 -12.09 -3.39
CA GLN A 26 -9.91 -10.83 -3.83
C GLN A 26 -9.73 -10.82 -5.36
N VAL A 27 -10.13 -9.72 -6.00
CA VAL A 27 -10.04 -9.55 -7.46
C VAL A 27 -9.12 -8.42 -7.90
N ALA A 28 -8.77 -7.51 -6.99
CA ALA A 28 -7.87 -6.39 -7.26
C ALA A 28 -6.56 -6.58 -6.50
N PHE A 29 -5.43 -6.52 -7.22
CA PHE A 29 -4.08 -6.63 -6.67
C PHE A 29 -3.30 -5.40 -7.10
N LEU A 30 -2.95 -4.56 -6.14
CA LEU A 30 -2.22 -3.33 -6.42
C LEU A 30 -0.73 -3.58 -6.24
N ARG A 31 0.04 -3.20 -7.26
CA ARG A 31 1.51 -3.24 -7.22
C ARG A 31 2.06 -1.89 -7.67
N ALA A 32 3.21 -1.52 -7.12
CA ALA A 32 3.94 -0.31 -7.49
C ALA A 32 5.44 -0.61 -7.60
N SER A 33 6.13 0.07 -8.50
CA SER A 33 7.55 -0.19 -8.76
C SER A 33 8.48 0.75 -7.99
N LEU A 34 9.64 0.21 -7.63
CA LEU A 34 10.78 0.99 -7.16
C LEU A 34 11.30 1.87 -8.30
N ILE A 35 11.36 3.18 -8.06
CA ILE A 35 11.89 4.17 -9.02
C ILE A 35 13.27 4.69 -8.62
N GLN A 36 13.67 4.47 -7.36
CA GLN A 36 15.00 4.78 -6.85
C GLN A 36 15.34 3.86 -5.69
N VAL A 37 16.62 3.50 -5.55
CA VAL A 37 17.17 2.81 -4.38
C VAL A 37 18.38 3.60 -3.90
N THR A 38 18.46 3.85 -2.60
CA THR A 38 19.49 4.69 -1.97
C THR A 38 19.95 4.07 -0.66
N ASP A 39 21.25 4.10 -0.40
CA ASP A 39 21.80 3.75 0.91
C ASP A 39 21.93 5.02 1.76
N LEU A 40 21.44 4.97 3.00
CA LEU A 40 21.47 6.05 3.97
C LEU A 40 22.44 5.73 5.10
N VAL A 41 23.03 6.76 5.70
CA VAL A 41 23.73 6.68 6.99
C VAL A 41 22.90 7.32 8.10
N ALA A 42 23.27 7.05 9.36
CA ALA A 42 22.62 7.66 10.50
C ALA A 42 22.68 9.21 10.41
N GLY A 43 21.53 9.87 10.58
CA GLY A 43 21.37 11.31 10.45
C GLY A 43 20.89 11.78 9.07
N ASP A 44 20.95 10.94 8.04
CA ASP A 44 20.37 11.28 6.73
C ASP A 44 18.85 11.39 6.82
N CYS A 45 18.26 12.32 6.06
CA CYS A 45 16.82 12.48 5.99
C CYS A 45 16.25 12.12 4.62
N VAL A 46 15.09 11.46 4.59
CA VAL A 46 14.38 11.09 3.36
C VAL A 46 12.88 11.33 3.45
N GLY A 47 12.23 11.28 2.29
CA GLY A 47 10.80 11.49 2.12
C GLY A 47 10.41 12.96 2.02
N TYR A 48 9.12 13.20 1.79
CA TYR A 48 8.60 14.55 1.63
C TYR A 48 8.73 15.36 2.92
N ASN A 49 9.28 16.58 2.78
CA ASN A 49 9.68 17.46 3.89
C ASN A 49 10.73 16.87 4.85
N ALA A 50 11.53 15.88 4.42
CA ALA A 50 12.63 15.30 5.22
C ALA A 50 12.19 14.82 6.62
N LEU A 51 10.97 14.26 6.71
CA LEU A 51 10.34 13.92 8.00
C LEU A 51 10.80 12.59 8.60
N PHE A 52 11.50 11.75 7.82
CA PHE A 52 12.17 10.58 8.37
C PHE A 52 13.67 10.86 8.41
N THR A 53 14.26 10.65 9.58
CA THR A 53 15.71 10.67 9.79
C THR A 53 16.16 9.25 10.13
N ALA A 54 17.14 8.76 9.37
CA ALA A 54 17.70 7.43 9.60
C ALA A 54 18.45 7.40 10.94
N ASP A 55 18.15 6.39 11.77
CA ASP A 55 18.82 6.17 13.05
C ASP A 55 20.08 5.29 12.92
N ARG A 56 20.23 4.61 11.78
CA ARG A 56 21.29 3.68 11.44
C ARG A 56 21.55 3.69 9.94
N ALA A 57 22.62 3.02 9.51
CA ALA A 57 22.83 2.74 8.10
C ALA A 57 21.72 1.82 7.58
N MET A 58 21.03 2.21 6.51
CA MET A 58 19.91 1.44 5.97
C MET A 58 19.73 1.68 4.47
N ARG A 59 19.21 0.67 3.78
CA ARG A 59 18.85 0.77 2.37
C ARG A 59 17.37 1.11 2.25
N VAL A 60 17.04 2.10 1.43
CA VAL A 60 15.66 2.55 1.22
C VAL A 60 15.29 2.60 -0.25
N GLY A 61 14.01 2.44 -0.52
CA GLY A 61 13.44 2.49 -1.85
C GLY A 61 12.42 3.61 -1.99
N THR A 62 12.51 4.42 -3.04
CA THR A 62 11.41 5.31 -3.44
C THR A 62 10.51 4.56 -4.40
N VAL A 63 9.21 4.56 -4.12
CA VAL A 63 8.18 3.86 -4.90
C VAL A 63 7.27 4.90 -5.56
N SER A 64 6.93 4.67 -6.83
CA SER A 64 5.96 5.50 -7.57
C SER A 64 4.52 5.18 -7.13
N LEU A 65 4.19 5.54 -5.90
CA LEU A 65 2.88 5.37 -5.30
C LEU A 65 2.64 6.53 -4.33
N GLY A 66 1.49 7.20 -4.42
CA GLY A 66 1.12 8.24 -3.48
C GLY A 66 -0.38 8.37 -3.27
N TYR A 67 -0.79 9.42 -2.57
CA TYR A 67 -2.21 9.64 -2.28
C TYR A 67 -3.04 9.97 -3.52
N ALA A 68 -2.43 10.42 -4.61
CA ALA A 68 -3.13 10.61 -5.88
C ALA A 68 -3.50 9.28 -6.56
N ASP A 69 -2.87 8.17 -6.14
CA ASP A 69 -3.15 6.82 -6.63
C ASP A 69 -4.12 6.07 -5.69
N GLY A 70 -4.55 6.70 -4.59
CA GLY A 70 -5.43 6.10 -3.58
C GLY A 70 -4.69 5.48 -2.39
N PHE A 71 -3.36 5.62 -2.29
CA PHE A 71 -2.59 5.24 -1.11
C PHE A 71 -2.60 6.38 -0.09
N LEU A 72 -3.51 6.33 0.87
CA LEU A 72 -3.86 7.52 1.66
C LEU A 72 -2.77 7.99 2.63
N ARG A 73 -2.72 9.29 2.90
CA ARG A 73 -1.78 9.88 3.86
C ARG A 73 -1.91 9.31 5.28
N SER A 74 -3.12 8.97 5.70
CA SER A 74 -3.40 8.32 6.98
C SER A 74 -2.80 6.91 7.08
N TRP A 75 -2.38 6.32 5.95
CA TRP A 75 -1.70 5.04 5.92
C TRP A 75 -0.22 5.16 6.31
N GLY A 76 0.42 6.31 6.08
CA GLY A 76 1.84 6.49 6.43
C GLY A 76 2.14 6.47 7.93
N SER A 77 1.16 6.76 8.80
CA SER A 77 1.39 6.93 10.25
C SER A 77 1.12 5.68 11.11
N LYS A 78 0.61 4.58 10.55
CA LYS A 78 0.20 3.37 11.29
C LYS A 78 0.95 2.08 10.89
N GLY A 79 2.28 2.15 10.75
CA GLY A 79 3.08 0.93 10.55
C GLY A 79 2.73 0.15 9.28
N ASN A 80 2.31 0.84 8.23
CA ASN A 80 2.04 0.19 6.96
C ASN A 80 3.35 -0.16 6.26
N ALA A 81 3.29 -1.27 5.53
CA ALA A 81 4.39 -1.81 4.78
C ALA A 81 3.89 -2.18 3.38
N LEU A 82 4.75 -2.03 2.38
CA LEU A 82 4.58 -2.79 1.16
C LEU A 82 5.07 -4.22 1.38
N VAL A 83 4.73 -5.12 0.47
CA VAL A 83 5.10 -6.52 0.57
C VAL A 83 5.93 -6.93 -0.64
N HIS A 84 7.02 -7.64 -0.41
CA HIS A 84 7.75 -8.36 -1.44
C HIS A 84 7.85 -9.81 -1.02
N GLU A 85 7.20 -10.71 -1.77
CA GLU A 85 7.02 -12.11 -1.37
C GLU A 85 6.37 -12.20 0.02
N ASP A 86 7.06 -12.74 1.03
CA ASP A 86 6.56 -12.85 2.41
C ASP A 86 7.12 -11.75 3.33
N ARG A 87 7.84 -10.76 2.79
CA ARG A 87 8.56 -9.74 3.55
C ARG A 87 7.80 -8.43 3.55
N ALA A 88 7.53 -7.92 4.75
CA ALA A 88 6.96 -6.59 4.96
C ALA A 88 8.07 -5.53 4.92
N LEU A 89 7.92 -4.55 4.05
CA LEU A 89 8.83 -3.42 3.83
C LEU A 89 8.17 -2.12 4.34
N PRO A 90 8.47 -1.69 5.58
CA PRO A 90 7.83 -0.54 6.22
C PRO A 90 7.91 0.74 5.39
N VAL A 91 6.80 1.48 5.32
CA VAL A 91 6.79 2.84 4.77
C VAL A 91 7.44 3.80 5.77
N LEU A 92 8.39 4.59 5.29
CA LEU A 92 9.14 5.57 6.07
C LEU A 92 8.61 6.98 5.83
N GLY A 93 8.29 7.70 6.91
CA GLY A 93 7.82 9.08 6.85
C GLY A 93 6.39 9.23 6.33
N LYS A 94 6.12 10.31 5.58
CA LYS A 94 4.77 10.62 5.07
C LYS A 94 4.60 10.21 3.61
N VAL A 95 3.36 9.90 3.27
CA VAL A 95 2.93 9.69 1.88
C VAL A 95 2.82 11.02 1.14
N SER A 96 3.51 11.12 0.00
CA SER A 96 3.48 12.28 -0.90
C SER A 96 2.39 12.11 -1.97
N MET A 97 2.26 13.09 -2.87
CA MET A 97 1.27 13.01 -3.95
C MET A 97 1.50 11.80 -4.85
N ASP A 98 2.76 11.54 -5.18
CA ASP A 98 3.16 10.57 -6.21
C ASP A 98 4.14 9.50 -5.69
N MET A 99 4.65 9.67 -4.46
CA MET A 99 5.76 8.86 -3.96
C MET A 99 5.69 8.56 -2.46
N ILE A 100 6.19 7.37 -2.12
CA ILE A 100 6.51 6.92 -0.76
C ILE A 100 7.94 6.41 -0.70
N VAL A 101 8.49 6.35 0.51
CA VAL A 101 9.78 5.72 0.79
C VAL A 101 9.52 4.47 1.62
N VAL A 102 10.23 3.37 1.32
CA VAL A 102 10.14 2.11 2.05
C VAL A 102 11.51 1.66 2.56
N ASP A 103 11.55 1.01 3.72
CA ASP A 103 12.73 0.34 4.26
C ASP A 103 12.95 -0.97 3.49
N LEU A 104 14.13 -1.12 2.89
CA LEU A 104 14.55 -2.31 2.14
C LEU A 104 15.52 -3.19 2.93
N SER A 105 15.71 -2.96 4.23
CA SER A 105 16.69 -3.70 5.04
C SER A 105 16.47 -5.22 5.00
N GLU A 106 15.21 -5.68 4.92
CA GLU A 106 14.83 -7.09 4.83
C GLU A 106 14.82 -7.64 3.38
N ALA A 107 15.04 -6.78 2.38
CA ALA A 107 15.12 -7.15 0.97
C ALA A 107 16.19 -6.32 0.24
N PRO A 108 17.47 -6.43 0.65
CA PRO A 108 18.56 -5.60 0.13
C PRO A 108 18.88 -5.86 -1.35
N GLU A 109 18.46 -7.01 -1.88
CA GLU A 109 18.64 -7.40 -3.28
C GLU A 109 17.77 -6.61 -4.27
N LEU A 110 16.72 -5.94 -3.78
CA LEU A 110 15.80 -5.19 -4.62
C LEU A 110 16.48 -4.00 -5.31
N GLN A 111 16.05 -3.78 -6.56
CA GLN A 111 16.58 -2.78 -7.46
C GLN A 111 15.47 -1.92 -8.07
N VAL A 112 15.88 -0.84 -8.74
CA VAL A 112 14.96 -0.01 -9.52
C VAL A 112 14.28 -0.86 -10.59
N GLY A 113 12.97 -0.74 -10.71
CA GLY A 113 12.12 -1.53 -11.60
C GLY A 113 11.44 -2.72 -10.94
N ASP A 114 11.89 -3.17 -9.76
CA ASP A 114 11.23 -4.24 -9.03
C ASP A 114 9.87 -3.80 -8.49
N TRP A 115 8.95 -4.75 -8.43
CA TRP A 115 7.57 -4.51 -8.03
C TRP A 115 7.33 -4.92 -6.58
N LEU A 116 6.61 -4.05 -5.89
CA LEU A 116 6.16 -4.25 -4.51
C LEU A 116 4.63 -4.33 -4.49
N GLU A 117 4.11 -5.23 -3.69
CA GLU A 117 2.68 -5.40 -3.48
C GLU A 117 2.17 -4.42 -2.42
N VAL A 118 1.04 -3.79 -2.70
CA VAL A 118 0.33 -2.97 -1.73
C VAL A 118 -0.67 -3.89 -1.03
N PRO A 119 -0.68 -3.98 0.32
CA PRO A 119 -1.60 -4.84 1.06
C PRO A 119 -3.03 -4.28 1.01
N TYR A 120 -3.68 -4.47 -0.14
CA TYR A 120 -4.96 -3.88 -0.50
C TYR A 120 -6.13 -4.86 -0.39
N ALA A 121 -5.96 -5.97 0.33
CA ALA A 121 -7.05 -6.88 0.66
C ALA A 121 -8.11 -6.10 1.44
N LEU A 122 -9.29 -5.90 0.83
CA LEU A 122 -10.26 -4.89 1.26
C LEU A 122 -10.63 -4.94 2.75
N PRO A 123 -10.90 -6.10 3.37
CA PRO A 123 -11.20 -6.15 4.81
C PRO A 123 -10.04 -5.64 5.68
N ARG A 124 -8.81 -6.05 5.36
CA ARG A 124 -7.60 -5.66 6.11
C ARG A 124 -7.26 -4.20 5.87
N ALA A 125 -7.32 -3.75 4.63
CA ALA A 125 -7.09 -2.35 4.26
C ALA A 125 -8.15 -1.43 4.90
N ALA A 126 -9.42 -1.86 4.98
CA ALA A 126 -10.48 -1.13 5.66
C ALA A 126 -10.20 -0.98 7.16
N ALA A 127 -9.83 -2.08 7.82
CA ALA A 127 -9.45 -2.07 9.24
C ALA A 127 -8.24 -1.17 9.55
N ALA A 128 -7.21 -1.20 8.70
CA ALA A 128 -6.00 -0.39 8.88
C ALA A 128 -6.26 1.12 8.62
N SER A 129 -7.12 1.42 7.64
CA SER A 129 -7.38 2.78 7.17
C SER A 129 -8.47 3.52 7.94
N GLY A 130 -9.45 2.78 8.49
CA GLY A 130 -10.71 3.33 8.97
C GLY A 130 -11.73 3.64 7.88
N LEU A 131 -11.43 3.37 6.60
CA LEU A 131 -12.37 3.50 5.49
C LEU A 131 -13.20 2.24 5.30
N SER A 132 -14.38 2.40 4.69
CA SER A 132 -15.15 1.27 4.19
C SER A 132 -14.47 0.62 2.98
N GLN A 133 -14.77 -0.65 2.76
CA GLN A 133 -14.28 -1.39 1.59
C GLN A 133 -14.75 -0.77 0.26
N TYR A 134 -15.92 -0.13 0.25
CA TYR A 134 -16.42 0.61 -0.92
C TYR A 134 -15.56 1.83 -1.23
N GLU A 135 -15.24 2.63 -0.21
CA GLU A 135 -14.38 3.80 -0.38
C GLU A 135 -13.01 3.41 -0.90
N LEU A 136 -12.43 2.31 -0.40
CA LEU A 136 -11.15 1.81 -0.90
C LEU A 136 -11.15 1.49 -2.39
N LEU A 137 -12.26 0.98 -2.93
CA LEU A 137 -12.36 0.72 -4.37
C LEU A 137 -12.54 2.00 -5.19
N THR A 138 -13.25 2.99 -4.65
CA THR A 138 -13.61 4.21 -5.40
C THR A 138 -12.54 5.30 -5.31
N ILE A 139 -11.65 5.27 -4.31
CA ILE A 139 -10.53 6.22 -4.20
C ILE A 139 -9.34 5.86 -5.11
N LEU A 140 -9.31 4.65 -5.67
CA LEU A 140 -8.23 4.22 -6.56
C LEU A 140 -8.14 5.19 -7.73
N GLY A 141 -6.97 5.84 -7.84
CA GLY A 141 -6.77 6.93 -8.78
C GLY A 141 -6.73 6.44 -10.23
N GLN A 142 -7.11 7.31 -11.17
CA GLN A 142 -7.05 7.06 -12.62
C GLN A 142 -5.63 6.85 -13.17
N ARG A 143 -4.61 7.03 -12.34
CA ARG A 143 -3.19 6.83 -12.67
C ARG A 143 -2.77 5.37 -12.61
N LEU A 144 -3.55 4.54 -11.91
CA LEU A 144 -3.35 3.10 -11.90
C LEU A 144 -3.69 2.54 -13.28
N ARG A 145 -2.78 1.74 -13.82
CA ARG A 145 -2.95 1.05 -15.10
C ARG A 145 -3.32 -0.40 -14.83
N HIS A 146 -4.22 -0.92 -15.65
CA HIS A 146 -4.68 -2.32 -15.64
C HIS A 146 -3.87 -3.18 -16.59
#